data_AF-A0A2T3MGL6-F1
#
_entry.id   AF-A0A2T3MGL6-F1
#
_cell.length_a   1.000
_cell.length_b   1.000
_cell.length_c   1.000
_cell.angle_alpha   90.00
_cell.angle_beta   90.00
_cell.angle_gamma   90.00
#
_symmetry.space_group_name_H-M   'P 1'
#
loop_
_entity.id
_entity.type
_entity.pdbx_description
1 polymer ?
#
loop_
_entity_poly.entity_id
_entity_poly.type
_entity_poly.pdbx_seq_one_letter_code
_entity_poly.pdbx_strand_id
1 'polypeptide(L)'
;MKKTTLLLPLAFLLFGCDVQTSATKTIDAATVEQCSQGEYAYSLPVDLGKYTHAMALFSQEGGDNPYATTKFKQTCQPLPQVEDKLAYIAEQSAQATLPYPEAGKVLYFKQVDDTAYVVLAAQEDGWAGVSAAMAAAKPVITRNIQLNSSIQHVTFGYAPGDEKQS
;
A
#
# COMPACT_ATOMS: atom_id res chain seq x y z
N MET A 1 -12.12 6.05 68.42
CA MET A 1 -13.30 5.89 67.54
C MET A 1 -12.82 6.07 66.10
N LYS A 2 -12.93 5.02 65.28
CA LYS A 2 -12.44 4.96 63.89
C LYS A 2 -13.38 5.74 62.97
N LYS A 3 -12.84 6.65 62.16
CA LYS A 3 -13.52 7.20 60.98
C LYS A 3 -12.85 6.60 59.75
N THR A 4 -13.56 5.70 59.08
CA THR A 4 -13.11 5.01 57.87
C THR A 4 -13.49 5.89 56.68
N THR A 5 -12.52 6.59 56.09
CA THR A 5 -12.71 7.32 54.85
C THR A 5 -12.56 6.34 53.69
N LEU A 6 -13.66 6.08 52.98
CA LEU A 6 -13.71 5.28 51.77
C LEU A 6 -13.19 6.14 50.61
N LEU A 7 -11.99 5.85 50.09
CA LEU A 7 -11.45 6.45 48.86
C LEU A 7 -11.82 5.55 47.68
N LEU A 8 -12.71 6.02 46.80
CA LEU A 8 -12.97 5.41 45.50
C LEU A 8 -11.75 5.60 44.59
N PRO A 9 -11.25 4.56 43.89
CA PRO A 9 -10.28 4.74 42.83
C PRO A 9 -11.02 5.19 41.55
N LEU A 10 -10.69 6.40 41.09
CA LEU A 10 -11.15 6.94 39.81
C LEU A 10 -10.31 6.31 38.69
N ALA A 11 -10.77 5.17 38.17
CA ALA A 11 -10.16 4.50 37.02
C ALA A 11 -10.49 5.28 35.73
N PHE A 12 -9.63 6.24 35.36
CA PHE A 12 -9.61 6.78 34.00
C PHE A 12 -8.91 5.78 33.08
N LEU A 13 -9.71 4.88 32.50
CA LEU A 13 -9.33 4.08 31.34
C LEU A 13 -9.29 5.01 30.12
N LEU A 14 -8.16 5.69 29.89
CA LEU A 14 -7.85 6.28 28.59
C LEU A 14 -7.17 5.24 27.70
N PHE A 15 -7.91 4.19 27.35
CA PHE A 15 -7.60 3.39 26.16
C PHE A 15 -8.25 4.10 24.97
N GLY A 16 -7.60 5.15 24.48
CA GLY A 16 -7.83 5.65 23.14
C GLY A 16 -7.24 4.64 22.16
N CYS A 17 -8.00 3.59 21.85
CA CYS A 17 -7.72 2.70 20.74
C CYS A 17 -8.07 3.41 19.44
N ASP A 18 -7.15 4.22 18.91
CA ASP A 18 -7.13 4.47 17.46
C ASP A 18 -6.12 3.52 16.82
N VAL A 19 -6.44 2.23 16.89
CA VAL A 19 -5.93 1.30 15.87
C VAL A 19 -6.77 1.58 14.64
N GLN A 20 -6.29 2.54 13.83
CA GLN A 20 -6.71 2.70 12.46
C GLN A 20 -6.35 1.39 11.74
N THR A 21 -7.28 0.45 11.78
CA THR A 21 -7.19 -0.83 11.07
C THR A 21 -7.10 -0.49 9.59
N SER A 22 -5.87 -0.39 9.08
CA SER A 22 -5.61 -0.43 7.65
C SER A 22 -6.33 -1.67 7.13
N ALA A 23 -7.31 -1.47 6.25
CA ALA A 23 -8.12 -2.56 5.73
C ALA A 23 -7.22 -3.49 4.88
N THR A 24 -6.56 -4.43 5.53
CA THR A 24 -5.71 -5.43 4.88
C THR A 24 -6.63 -6.49 4.32
N LYS A 25 -6.91 -6.41 3.01
CA LYS A 25 -7.47 -7.54 2.29
C LYS A 25 -6.41 -8.63 2.24
N THR A 26 -6.56 -9.65 3.07
CA THR A 26 -5.70 -10.84 3.04
C THR A 26 -5.75 -11.45 1.64
N ILE A 27 -4.60 -11.58 1.01
CA ILE A 27 -4.47 -12.29 -0.26
C ILE A 27 -4.66 -13.77 0.07
N ASP A 28 -5.77 -14.34 -0.38
CA ASP A 28 -6.01 -15.77 -0.22
C ASP A 28 -5.04 -16.53 -1.13
N ALA A 29 -4.05 -17.19 -0.53
CA ALA A 29 -3.04 -17.98 -1.22
C ALA A 29 -3.65 -19.05 -2.14
N ALA A 30 -4.89 -19.52 -1.87
CA ALA A 30 -5.58 -20.49 -2.70
C ALA A 30 -6.08 -19.92 -4.05
N THR A 31 -6.08 -18.59 -4.22
CA THR A 31 -6.55 -17.90 -5.44
C THR A 31 -5.43 -17.28 -6.26
N VAL A 32 -4.18 -17.43 -5.83
CA VAL A 32 -3.02 -16.93 -6.59
C VAL A 32 -2.79 -17.87 -7.77
N GLU A 33 -3.14 -17.40 -8.97
CA GLU A 33 -2.74 -18.03 -10.23
C GLU A 33 -1.23 -18.25 -10.23
N GLN A 34 -0.81 -19.51 -10.34
CA GLN A 34 0.61 -19.89 -10.37
C GLN A 34 1.20 -19.48 -11.72
N CYS A 35 1.98 -18.41 -11.73
CA CYS A 35 2.68 -17.95 -12.93
C CYS A 35 3.90 -18.81 -13.25
N SER A 36 4.22 -18.91 -14.54
CA SER A 36 5.34 -19.72 -15.00
C SER A 36 6.70 -19.02 -14.76
N GLN A 37 7.79 -19.75 -14.99
CA GLN A 37 9.13 -19.17 -14.89
C GLN A 37 9.29 -18.04 -15.92
N GLY A 38 9.75 -16.87 -15.47
CA GLY A 38 9.85 -15.69 -16.32
C GLY A 38 8.59 -14.84 -16.36
N GLU A 39 7.59 -15.14 -15.52
CA GLU A 39 6.41 -14.32 -15.31
C GLU A 39 6.29 -13.85 -13.86
N TYR A 40 5.39 -12.89 -13.64
CA TYR A 40 4.99 -12.44 -12.30
C TYR A 40 3.47 -12.29 -12.22
N ALA A 41 2.91 -12.49 -11.03
CA ALA A 41 1.49 -12.29 -10.77
C ALA A 41 1.18 -10.79 -10.75
N TYR A 42 0.23 -10.36 -11.56
CA TYR A 42 -0.16 -8.95 -11.64
C TYR A 42 -1.67 -8.80 -11.47
N SER A 43 -2.05 -8.00 -10.49
CA SER A 43 -3.43 -7.88 -10.02
C SER A 43 -3.86 -6.42 -9.97
N LEU A 44 -4.84 -6.10 -10.81
CA LEU A 44 -5.43 -4.77 -10.91
C LEU A 44 -6.93 -4.81 -10.59
N PRO A 45 -7.52 -3.69 -10.14
CA PRO A 45 -8.97 -3.56 -10.06
C PRO A 45 -9.61 -3.90 -11.42
N VAL A 46 -10.72 -4.64 -11.39
CA VAL A 46 -11.47 -4.98 -12.62
C VAL A 46 -11.95 -3.73 -13.35
N ASP A 47 -12.33 -2.69 -12.59
CA ASP A 47 -12.67 -1.37 -13.09
C ASP A 47 -11.75 -0.35 -12.40
N LEU A 48 -10.63 -0.07 -13.07
CA LEU A 48 -9.59 0.81 -12.56
C LEU A 48 -10.10 2.26 -12.40
N GLY A 49 -10.90 2.77 -13.34
CA GLY A 49 -11.41 4.14 -13.27
C GLY A 49 -12.39 4.34 -12.11
N LYS A 50 -13.29 3.37 -11.90
CA LYS A 50 -14.18 3.40 -10.73
C LYS A 50 -13.41 3.27 -9.42
N TYR A 51 -12.38 2.41 -9.39
CA TYR A 51 -11.54 2.23 -8.22
C TYR A 51 -10.77 3.51 -7.85
N THR A 52 -10.06 4.12 -8.81
CA THR A 52 -9.27 5.34 -8.54
C THR A 52 -10.16 6.48 -8.10
N HIS A 53 -11.34 6.64 -8.71
CA HIS A 53 -12.33 7.63 -8.28
C HIS A 53 -12.83 7.37 -6.85
N ALA A 54 -13.23 6.14 -6.53
CA ALA A 54 -13.70 5.79 -5.18
C ALA A 54 -12.61 6.01 -4.12
N MET A 55 -11.36 5.62 -4.41
CA MET A 55 -10.23 5.84 -3.52
C MET A 55 -9.93 7.33 -3.33
N ALA A 56 -10.07 8.14 -4.37
CA ALA A 56 -9.94 9.59 -4.27
C ALA A 56 -11.01 10.19 -3.35
N LEU A 57 -12.28 9.81 -3.51
CA LEU A 57 -13.37 10.24 -2.61
C LEU A 57 -13.09 9.81 -1.18
N PHE A 58 -12.76 8.53 -0.96
CA PHE A 58 -12.40 8.01 0.37
C PHE A 58 -11.27 8.81 1.03
N SER A 59 -10.22 9.17 0.27
CA SER A 59 -9.09 9.92 0.81
C SER A 59 -9.41 11.37 1.19
N GLN A 60 -10.43 11.96 0.56
CA GLN A 60 -10.80 13.36 0.73
C GLN A 60 -11.96 13.55 1.70
N GLU A 61 -12.93 12.64 1.67
CA GLU A 61 -14.20 12.73 2.38
C GLU A 61 -14.29 11.73 3.54
N GLY A 62 -13.43 10.70 3.55
CA GLY A 62 -13.50 9.59 4.50
C GLY A 62 -14.52 8.51 4.09
N GLY A 63 -14.93 7.68 5.05
CA GLY A 63 -15.89 6.58 4.85
C GLY A 63 -15.23 5.20 4.76
N ASP A 64 -15.94 4.23 4.19
CA ASP A 64 -15.43 2.87 4.05
C ASP A 64 -14.33 2.80 2.98
N ASN A 65 -13.24 2.09 3.29
CA ASN A 65 -12.12 1.94 2.35
C ASN A 65 -12.54 1.08 1.13
N PRO A 66 -12.58 1.65 -0.09
CA PRO A 66 -13.00 0.93 -1.30
C PRO A 66 -12.13 -0.28 -1.65
N TYR A 67 -10.86 -0.29 -1.22
CA TYR A 67 -9.95 -1.41 -1.48
C TYR A 67 -10.50 -2.74 -0.95
N ALA A 68 -11.16 -2.73 0.22
CA ALA A 68 -11.67 -3.93 0.86
C ALA A 68 -12.70 -4.68 -0.01
N THR A 69 -13.60 -3.92 -0.65
CA THR A 69 -14.71 -4.46 -1.46
C THR A 69 -14.39 -4.52 -2.95
N THR A 70 -13.28 -3.93 -3.38
CA THR A 70 -12.85 -3.93 -4.78
C THR A 70 -12.53 -5.34 -5.27
N LYS A 71 -13.08 -5.68 -6.45
CA LYS A 71 -12.73 -6.90 -7.18
C LYS A 71 -11.45 -6.68 -7.97
N PHE A 72 -10.52 -7.60 -7.85
CA PHE A 72 -9.26 -7.59 -8.57
C PHE A 72 -9.23 -8.74 -9.57
N LYS A 73 -8.68 -8.48 -10.75
CA LYS A 73 -8.33 -9.51 -11.72
C LYS A 73 -6.83 -9.75 -11.63
N GLN A 74 -6.44 -10.98 -11.30
CA GLN A 74 -5.06 -11.42 -11.41
C GLN A 74 -4.81 -11.95 -12.83
N THR A 75 -3.60 -11.72 -13.33
CA THR A 75 -3.07 -12.27 -14.57
C THR A 75 -1.58 -12.55 -14.38
N CYS A 76 -1.00 -13.44 -15.19
CA CYS A 76 0.45 -13.58 -15.29
C CYS A 76 0.99 -12.66 -16.39
N GLN A 77 2.03 -11.89 -16.05
CA GLN A 77 2.67 -10.95 -16.97
C GLN A 77 4.13 -11.35 -17.19
N PRO A 78 4.69 -11.18 -18.40
CA PRO A 78 6.11 -11.42 -18.65
C PRO A 78 6.98 -10.54 -17.75
N LEU A 79 8.00 -11.14 -17.15
CA LEU A 79 9.02 -10.43 -16.38
C LEU A 79 10.24 -10.17 -17.28
N PRO A 80 10.55 -8.92 -17.64
CA PRO A 80 11.79 -8.61 -18.34
C PRO A 80 13.01 -8.94 -17.48
N GLN A 81 14.18 -9.07 -18.12
CA GLN A 81 15.45 -9.21 -17.40
C GLN A 81 15.80 -7.87 -16.74
N VAL A 82 15.50 -7.75 -15.46
CA VAL A 82 15.73 -6.56 -14.63
C VAL A 82 16.47 -6.96 -13.36
N GLU A 83 17.29 -6.05 -12.83
CA GLU A 83 18.07 -6.29 -11.62
C GLU A 83 17.18 -6.47 -10.38
N ASP A 84 16.21 -5.57 -10.20
CA ASP A 84 15.25 -5.62 -9.10
C ASP A 84 13.83 -5.89 -9.61
N LYS A 85 13.41 -7.15 -9.46
CA LYS A 85 12.06 -7.61 -9.81
C LYS A 85 10.96 -6.86 -9.06
N LEU A 86 11.14 -6.60 -7.76
CA LEU A 86 10.08 -6.00 -6.94
C LEU A 86 9.96 -4.51 -7.18
N ALA A 87 11.08 -3.81 -7.41
CA ALA A 87 11.06 -2.44 -7.90
C ALA A 87 10.30 -2.33 -9.23
N TYR A 88 10.56 -3.23 -10.18
CA TYR A 88 9.85 -3.28 -11.45
C TYR A 88 8.33 -3.48 -11.27
N ILE A 89 7.92 -4.44 -10.43
CA ILE A 89 6.49 -4.71 -10.14
C ILE A 89 5.83 -3.50 -9.48
N ALA A 90 6.53 -2.82 -8.57
CA ALA A 90 6.04 -1.61 -7.93
C ALA A 90 5.82 -0.48 -8.96
N GLU A 91 6.78 -0.27 -9.87
CA GLU A 91 6.68 0.72 -10.94
C GLU A 91 5.52 0.42 -11.88
N GLN A 92 5.37 -0.82 -12.36
CA GLN A 92 4.25 -1.19 -13.25
C GLN A 92 2.90 -0.96 -12.58
N SER A 93 2.78 -1.32 -11.29
CA SER A 93 1.58 -1.08 -10.49
C SER A 93 1.27 0.40 -10.32
N ALA A 94 2.30 1.22 -10.11
CA ALA A 94 2.18 2.67 -9.96
C ALA A 94 1.78 3.33 -11.29
N GLN A 95 2.44 2.98 -12.40
CA GLN A 95 2.14 3.49 -13.73
C GLN A 95 0.72 3.15 -14.19
N ALA A 96 0.20 1.98 -13.77
CA ALA A 96 -1.18 1.61 -14.07
C ALA A 96 -2.22 2.39 -13.26
N THR A 97 -1.87 2.97 -12.11
CA THR A 97 -2.84 3.59 -11.19
C THR A 97 -2.76 5.10 -11.13
N LEU A 98 -1.59 5.67 -11.41
CA LEU A 98 -1.34 7.12 -11.41
C LEU A 98 -1.74 7.75 -12.74
N PRO A 99 -2.13 9.04 -12.76
CA PRO A 99 -2.72 9.68 -13.93
C PRO A 99 -1.75 9.89 -15.10
N TYR A 100 -0.44 9.82 -14.86
CA TYR A 100 0.58 9.87 -15.91
C TYR A 100 1.74 8.92 -15.56
N PRO A 101 2.34 8.23 -16.56
CA PRO A 101 3.37 7.21 -16.31
C PRO A 101 4.58 7.72 -15.53
N GLU A 102 4.99 8.98 -15.76
CA GLU A 102 6.16 9.59 -15.12
C GLU A 102 6.00 9.67 -13.61
N ALA A 103 4.79 9.90 -13.09
CA ALA A 103 4.51 9.90 -11.66
C ALA A 103 4.69 8.50 -11.03
N GLY A 104 4.54 7.44 -11.82
CA GLY A 104 4.69 6.06 -11.37
C GLY A 104 6.12 5.54 -11.35
N LYS A 105 7.10 6.33 -11.80
CA LYS A 105 8.51 5.92 -11.75
C LYS A 105 8.95 5.65 -10.32
N VAL A 106 9.63 4.52 -10.11
CA VAL A 106 10.25 4.20 -8.81
C VAL A 106 11.62 4.86 -8.75
N LEU A 107 11.76 5.85 -7.87
CA LEU A 107 13.01 6.57 -7.63
C LEU A 107 13.90 5.84 -6.63
N TYR A 108 13.30 5.05 -5.75
CA TYR A 108 14.01 4.30 -4.74
C TYR A 108 13.24 3.04 -4.38
N PHE A 109 13.96 1.92 -4.30
CA PHE A 109 13.46 0.66 -3.78
C PHE A 109 14.53 0.04 -2.87
N LYS A 110 14.13 -0.39 -1.69
CA LYS A 110 14.98 -1.20 -0.81
C LYS A 110 14.13 -2.16 0.00
N GLN A 111 14.57 -3.41 0.07
CA GLN A 111 14.01 -4.38 1.00
C GLN A 111 14.88 -4.43 2.26
N VAL A 112 14.23 -4.33 3.43
CA VAL A 112 14.85 -4.60 4.73
C VAL A 112 13.93 -5.59 5.45
N ASP A 113 14.46 -6.78 5.73
CA ASP A 113 13.71 -7.90 6.30
C ASP A 113 12.42 -8.21 5.50
N ASP A 114 11.25 -8.08 6.14
CA ASP A 114 9.93 -8.31 5.56
C ASP A 114 9.25 -7.03 5.06
N THR A 115 10.00 -5.92 4.96
CA THR A 115 9.49 -4.61 4.58
C THR A 115 10.12 -4.10 3.28
N ALA A 116 9.29 -3.75 2.29
CA ALA A 116 9.71 -2.98 1.12
C ALA A 116 9.56 -1.48 1.38
N TYR A 117 10.58 -0.70 1.05
CA TYR A 117 10.58 0.76 1.06
C TYR A 117 10.57 1.26 -0.38
N VAL A 118 9.58 2.07 -0.72
CA VAL A 118 9.33 2.54 -2.10
C VAL A 118 9.18 4.06 -2.11
N VAL A 119 9.94 4.74 -2.97
CA VAL A 119 9.69 6.16 -3.30
C VAL A 119 9.32 6.25 -4.77
N LEU A 120 8.18 6.86 -5.04
CA LEU A 120 7.73 7.18 -6.40
C LEU A 120 8.03 8.63 -6.76
N ALA A 121 8.19 8.92 -8.06
CA ALA A 121 8.33 10.28 -8.56
C ALA A 121 7.14 11.18 -8.17
N ALA A 122 5.93 10.61 -8.12
CA ALA A 122 4.75 11.33 -7.63
C ALA A 122 4.93 11.98 -6.26
N GLN A 123 5.76 11.40 -5.38
CA GLN A 123 5.98 11.92 -4.02
C GLN A 123 6.90 13.12 -3.98
N GLU A 124 7.75 13.31 -4.99
CA GLU A 124 8.73 14.41 -5.01
C GLU A 124 8.19 15.66 -5.73
N ASP A 125 7.38 15.46 -6.77
CA ASP A 125 6.96 16.56 -7.66
C ASP A 125 5.75 17.35 -7.14
N GLY A 126 5.21 17.00 -5.96
CA GLY A 126 4.24 17.80 -5.20
C GLY A 126 3.17 18.50 -6.05
N TRP A 127 2.25 17.72 -6.63
CA TRP A 127 1.23 18.24 -7.58
C TRP A 127 -0.20 18.10 -7.03
N ALA A 128 -1.11 18.89 -7.60
CA ALA A 128 -2.50 18.94 -7.15
C ALA A 128 -3.20 17.58 -7.34
N GLY A 129 -3.68 16.99 -6.23
CA GLY A 129 -4.33 15.68 -6.25
C GLY A 129 -3.39 14.49 -6.00
N VAL A 130 -2.09 14.74 -5.75
CA VAL A 130 -1.12 13.67 -5.44
C VAL A 130 -1.57 12.78 -4.28
N SER A 131 -2.14 13.34 -3.21
CA SER A 131 -2.62 12.56 -2.06
C SER A 131 -3.72 11.58 -2.44
N ALA A 132 -4.70 12.05 -3.23
CA ALA A 132 -5.80 11.23 -3.72
C ALA A 132 -5.34 10.15 -4.70
N ALA A 133 -4.41 10.48 -5.61
CA ALA A 133 -3.83 9.52 -6.54
C ALA A 133 -3.01 8.44 -5.80
N MET A 134 -2.20 8.86 -4.81
CA MET A 134 -1.44 7.93 -3.98
C MET A 134 -2.34 7.04 -3.12
N ALA A 135 -3.50 7.53 -2.67
CA ALA A 135 -4.46 6.69 -1.95
C ALA A 135 -4.91 5.50 -2.80
N ALA A 136 -5.09 5.68 -4.12
CA ALA A 136 -5.42 4.58 -5.02
C ALA A 136 -4.21 3.68 -5.36
N ALA A 137 -3.04 4.28 -5.61
CA ALA A 137 -1.86 3.57 -6.06
C ALA A 137 -1.24 2.68 -4.97
N LYS A 138 -1.10 3.19 -3.74
CA LYS A 138 -0.40 2.50 -2.64
C LYS A 138 -0.93 1.08 -2.37
N PRO A 139 -2.25 0.84 -2.27
CA PRO A 139 -2.78 -0.52 -2.05
C PRO A 139 -2.52 -1.48 -3.23
N VAL A 140 -2.56 -0.97 -4.47
CA VAL A 140 -2.30 -1.80 -5.67
C VAL A 140 -0.83 -2.20 -5.74
N ILE A 141 0.09 -1.27 -5.48
CA ILE A 141 1.53 -1.54 -5.38
C ILE A 141 1.80 -2.58 -4.29
N THR A 142 1.23 -2.37 -3.11
CA THR A 142 1.37 -3.28 -1.96
C THR A 142 0.90 -4.68 -2.30
N ARG A 143 -0.30 -4.79 -2.89
CA ARG A 143 -0.88 -6.06 -3.33
C ARG A 143 0.04 -6.81 -4.29
N ASN A 144 0.57 -6.12 -5.30
CA ASN A 144 1.41 -6.77 -6.31
C ASN A 144 2.79 -7.16 -5.79
N ILE A 145 3.38 -6.40 -4.87
CA ILE A 145 4.60 -6.82 -4.17
C ILE A 145 4.34 -8.10 -3.37
N GLN A 146 3.26 -8.13 -2.60
CA GLN A 146 2.90 -9.27 -1.74
C GLN A 146 2.51 -10.52 -2.54
N LEU A 147 1.91 -10.37 -3.73
CA LEU A 147 1.64 -11.51 -4.62
C LEU A 147 2.91 -12.19 -5.15
N ASN A 148 4.05 -11.51 -5.13
CA ASN A 148 5.29 -11.95 -5.77
C ASN A 148 6.48 -12.12 -4.80
N SER A 149 6.23 -12.02 -3.49
CA SER A 149 7.27 -12.08 -2.47
C SER A 149 6.71 -12.52 -1.12
N SER A 150 7.58 -12.71 -0.13
CA SER A 150 7.22 -12.93 1.26
C SER A 150 7.09 -11.64 2.08
N ILE A 151 7.21 -10.46 1.44
CA ILE A 151 7.14 -9.15 2.09
C ILE A 151 5.77 -8.98 2.75
N GLN A 152 5.76 -8.59 4.02
CA GLN A 152 4.54 -8.36 4.79
C GLN A 152 4.15 -6.88 4.79
N HIS A 153 5.15 -5.99 4.75
CA HIS A 153 4.95 -4.55 4.89
C HIS A 153 5.50 -3.79 3.70
N VAL A 154 4.76 -2.78 3.25
CA VAL A 154 5.22 -1.85 2.20
C VAL A 154 5.09 -0.43 2.74
N THR A 155 6.24 0.23 2.86
CA THR A 155 6.37 1.60 3.36
C THR A 155 6.70 2.52 2.20
N PHE A 156 5.95 3.61 2.08
CA PHE A 156 6.19 4.62 1.04
C PHE A 156 7.09 5.72 1.59
N GLY A 157 8.39 5.63 1.28
CA GLY A 157 9.46 6.45 1.83
C GLY A 157 10.82 5.74 1.73
N TYR A 158 11.88 6.43 2.15
CA TYR A 158 13.21 5.84 2.28
C TYR A 158 13.29 4.88 3.47
N ALA A 159 14.21 3.92 3.42
CA ALA A 159 14.43 3.02 4.54
C ALA A 159 15.14 3.75 5.70
N PRO A 160 15.04 3.25 6.95
CA PRO A 160 15.71 3.87 8.08
C PRO A 160 17.20 4.07 7.85
N GLY A 161 17.67 5.31 7.97
CA GLY A 161 19.07 5.68 7.77
C GLY A 161 19.45 6.04 6.33
N ASP A 162 18.54 5.89 5.38
CA ASP A 162 18.71 6.36 4.00
C ASP A 162 17.98 7.69 3.79
N GLU A 163 18.52 8.53 2.91
CA GLU A 163 17.93 9.81 2.53
C GLU A 163 17.99 10.02 1.01
N LYS A 164 17.26 11.04 0.54
CA LYS A 164 17.32 11.44 -0.87
C LYS A 164 18.76 11.82 -1.21
N GLN A 165 19.36 11.07 -2.13
CA GLN A 165 20.65 11.46 -2.70
C GLN A 165 20.42 12.64 -3.64
N SER A 166 21.00 13.79 -3.28
CA SER A 166 20.91 15.06 -4.01
C SER A 166 21.80 15.09 -5.25
#